data_AF-A0A8S3X210-F1
#
_entry.id   AF-A0A8S3X210-F1
#
_cell.length_a   1.000
_cell.length_b   1.000
_cell.length_c   1.000
_cell.angle_alpha   90.00
_cell.angle_beta   90.00
_cell.angle_gamma   90.00
#
_symmetry.space_group_name_H-M   'P 1'
#
loop_
_entity.id
_entity.type
_entity.pdbx_description
1 polymer ?
#
loop_
_entity_poly.entity_id
_entity_poly.type
_entity_poly.pdbx_seq_one_letter_code
_entity_poly.pdbx_strand_id
1 'polypeptide(L)'
;MLPRHDLFCETTLSGLPSRKRRWDDEGNLFFREVARPKLVQRYFDDAAAIDIHNHIRQDGLALEKAWGTHEWEHRVYASVLGIIETNVYLIFNNFFRAEHDQVSHTWFTTNLVFALTKNDVNNLQENEPPPHEHIPHMREHILEALSKSDDRKRVQHKCIVCSRVHKKQQKASYFCKTCGLRCVLCFPQTGRNCFTYHITNEIPA
;
A
#
# COMPACT_ATOMS: atom_id res chain seq x y z
N MET A 1 34.38 24.76 19.29
CA MET A 1 34.77 24.47 17.90
C MET A 1 33.75 23.47 17.36
N LEU A 2 32.68 23.96 16.73
CA LEU A 2 31.69 23.10 16.10
C LEU A 2 32.21 22.70 14.71
N PRO A 3 32.08 21.43 14.29
CA PRO A 3 32.49 21.04 12.95
C PRO A 3 31.58 21.75 11.95
N ARG A 4 32.18 22.43 10.97
CA ARG A 4 31.44 22.97 9.84
C ARG A 4 30.71 21.80 9.20
N HIS A 5 29.38 21.89 9.13
CA HIS A 5 28.62 21.08 8.19
C HIS A 5 29.18 21.38 6.81
N ASP A 6 29.95 20.44 6.26
CA ASP A 6 30.32 20.46 4.86
C ASP A 6 29.02 20.41 4.06
N LEU A 7 28.58 21.59 3.63
CA LEU A 7 27.57 21.77 2.61
C LEU A 7 28.22 21.35 1.28
N PHE A 8 28.47 20.06 1.10
CA PHE A 8 28.87 19.51 -0.18
C PHE A 8 27.72 19.78 -1.15
N CYS A 9 27.91 20.68 -2.10
CA CYS A 9 26.92 20.91 -3.14
C CYS A 9 26.76 19.59 -3.93
N GLU A 10 25.54 19.03 -3.96
CA GLU A 10 25.23 17.80 -4.70
C GLU A 10 25.49 17.90 -6.22
N THR A 11 25.89 19.08 -6.71
CA THR A 11 26.24 19.39 -8.09
C THR A 11 27.60 18.85 -8.54
N THR A 12 28.48 18.46 -7.62
CA THR A 12 29.83 17.94 -7.95
C THR A 12 29.96 16.42 -7.82
N LEU A 13 29.00 15.74 -7.18
CA LEU A 13 28.97 14.29 -7.08
C LEU A 13 28.60 13.67 -8.44
N SER A 14 29.33 12.64 -8.87
CA SER A 14 29.01 11.91 -10.10
C SER A 14 27.72 11.10 -9.94
N GLY A 15 26.77 11.29 -10.86
CA GLY A 15 25.55 10.49 -10.98
C GLY A 15 25.68 9.40 -12.04
N LEU A 16 24.63 8.56 -12.16
CA LEU A 16 24.55 7.56 -13.23
C LEU A 16 24.57 8.25 -14.60
N PRO A 17 25.41 7.81 -15.56
CA PRO A 17 25.42 8.37 -16.91
C PRO A 17 24.03 8.31 -17.55
N SER A 18 23.67 9.36 -18.29
CA SER A 18 22.40 9.39 -19.02
C SER A 18 22.61 8.92 -20.46
N ARG A 19 21.78 7.98 -20.91
CA ARG A 19 21.80 7.48 -22.28
C ARG A 19 21.05 8.45 -23.21
N LYS A 20 21.79 9.22 -24.00
CA LYS A 20 21.21 10.20 -24.94
C LYS A 20 21.18 9.64 -26.36
N ARG A 21 20.02 9.80 -27.00
CA ARG A 21 19.81 9.48 -28.42
C ARG A 21 20.51 10.52 -29.30
N ARG A 22 21.25 10.07 -30.31
CA ARG A 22 21.97 10.90 -31.30
C ARG A 22 21.85 10.27 -32.69
N TRP A 23 22.11 11.10 -33.69
CA TRP A 23 22.22 10.70 -35.10
C TRP A 23 23.66 10.92 -35.53
N ASP A 24 24.21 9.99 -36.30
CA ASP A 24 25.50 10.19 -36.95
C ASP A 24 25.34 10.99 -38.25
N ASP A 25 26.45 11.33 -38.88
CA ASP A 25 26.48 12.06 -40.14
C ASP A 25 25.96 11.21 -41.32
N GLU A 26 25.82 9.89 -41.11
CA GLU A 26 25.33 8.89 -42.07
C GLU A 26 23.81 8.63 -41.91
N GLY A 27 23.17 9.24 -40.91
CA GLY A 27 21.74 9.11 -40.61
C GLY A 27 21.36 7.90 -39.74
N ASN A 28 22.31 7.15 -39.18
CA ASN A 28 22.02 6.06 -38.26
C ASN A 28 21.81 6.56 -36.82
N LEU A 29 20.91 5.87 -36.12
CA LEU A 29 20.60 6.15 -34.73
C LEU A 29 21.58 5.45 -33.80
N PHE A 30 22.25 6.20 -32.93
CA PHE A 30 23.09 5.62 -31.89
C PHE A 30 22.83 6.25 -30.51
N PHE A 31 23.29 5.56 -29.48
CA PHE A 31 23.17 6.01 -28.10
C PHE A 31 24.54 6.38 -27.55
N ARG A 32 24.64 7.55 -26.92
CA ARG A 32 25.84 8.01 -26.24
C ARG A 32 25.56 8.20 -24.76
N GLU A 33 26.40 7.60 -23.93
CA GLU A 33 26.39 7.86 -22.50
C GLU A 33 27.05 9.20 -22.21
N VAL A 34 26.33 10.06 -21.48
CA VAL A 34 26.80 11.37 -21.07
C VAL A 34 26.86 11.40 -19.56
N ALA A 35 28.06 11.65 -19.03
CA ALA A 35 28.26 11.83 -17.60
C ALA A 35 27.39 12.98 -17.10
N ARG A 36 26.70 12.78 -15.97
CA ARG A 36 25.85 13.80 -15.34
C ARG A 36 26.09 13.88 -13.83
N PRO A 37 25.92 15.06 -13.22
CA PRO A 37 25.92 15.19 -11.77
C PRO A 37 24.78 14.42 -11.10
N LYS A 38 24.95 14.11 -9.82
CA LYS A 38 23.94 13.41 -9.01
C LYS A 38 22.65 14.21 -8.86
N LEU A 39 22.74 15.54 -8.72
CA LEU A 39 21.58 16.42 -8.72
C LEU A 39 20.74 16.28 -10.01
N VAL A 40 21.42 16.29 -11.16
CA VAL A 40 20.78 16.15 -12.47
C VAL A 40 20.14 14.78 -12.61
N GLN A 41 20.80 13.73 -12.09
CA GLN A 41 20.17 12.41 -12.00
C GLN A 41 18.85 12.48 -11.25
N ARG A 42 18.85 12.93 -9.99
CA ARG A 42 17.64 12.96 -9.16
C ARG A 42 16.51 13.76 -9.79
N TYR A 43 16.83 14.94 -10.34
CA TYR A 43 15.85 15.75 -11.04
C TYR A 43 15.16 14.96 -12.17
N PHE A 44 15.93 14.34 -13.07
CA PHE A 44 15.35 13.62 -14.21
C PHE A 44 14.74 12.27 -13.85
N ASP A 45 15.12 11.67 -12.71
CA ASP A 45 14.52 10.42 -12.23
C ASP A 45 13.06 10.68 -11.79
N ASP A 46 12.75 11.85 -11.23
CA ASP A 46 11.40 12.18 -10.72
C ASP A 46 10.60 13.18 -11.59
N ALA A 47 11.25 14.03 -12.39
CA ALA A 47 10.59 15.11 -13.14
C ALA A 47 9.52 14.61 -14.13
N ALA A 48 9.66 13.38 -14.63
CA ALA A 48 8.72 12.79 -15.57
C ALA A 48 7.42 12.30 -14.91
N ALA A 49 7.32 12.28 -13.57
CA ALA A 49 6.16 11.70 -12.88
C ALA A 49 4.84 12.39 -13.27
N ILE A 50 4.85 13.72 -13.37
CA ILE A 50 3.67 14.51 -13.76
C ILE A 50 3.33 14.24 -15.23
N ASP A 51 4.33 14.19 -16.11
CA ASP A 51 4.12 13.94 -17.53
C ASP A 51 3.59 12.53 -17.78
N ILE A 52 4.09 11.53 -17.05
CA ILE A 52 3.58 10.15 -17.11
C ILE A 52 2.11 10.10 -16.66
N HIS A 53 1.76 10.77 -15.56
CA HIS A 53 0.37 10.87 -15.10
C HIS A 53 -0.53 11.53 -16.14
N ASN A 54 -0.08 12.64 -16.71
CA ASN A 54 -0.79 13.35 -17.77
C ASN A 54 -0.99 12.46 -19.00
N HIS A 55 0.03 11.72 -19.42
CA HIS A 55 -0.06 10.79 -20.54
C HIS A 55 -1.10 9.69 -20.26
N ILE A 56 -1.08 9.07 -19.09
CA ILE A 56 -2.08 8.03 -18.74
C ILE A 56 -3.50 8.62 -18.78
N ARG A 57 -3.71 9.79 -18.16
CA ARG A 57 -5.01 10.47 -18.16
C ARG A 57 -5.53 10.78 -19.57
N GLN A 58 -4.63 11.21 -20.46
CA GLN A 58 -4.98 11.65 -21.81
C GLN A 58 -5.04 10.51 -22.84
N ASP A 59 -4.35 9.39 -22.62
CA ASP A 59 -4.29 8.28 -23.58
C ASP A 59 -5.47 7.30 -23.41
N GLY A 60 -5.92 7.07 -22.16
CA GLY A 60 -7.04 6.16 -21.88
C GLY A 60 -8.42 6.82 -21.97
N LEU A 61 -8.82 7.53 -20.91
CA LEU A 61 -10.18 8.06 -20.78
C LEU A 61 -10.39 9.37 -21.56
N ALA A 62 -9.38 10.25 -21.56
CA ALA A 62 -9.34 11.48 -22.36
C ALA A 62 -10.63 12.32 -22.31
N LEU A 63 -11.28 12.45 -21.14
CA LEU A 63 -12.62 13.05 -21.00
C LEU A 63 -12.74 14.44 -21.62
N GLU A 64 -11.71 15.26 -21.51
CA GLU A 64 -11.69 16.61 -22.08
C GLU A 64 -11.90 16.57 -23.61
N LYS A 65 -11.26 15.60 -24.29
CA LYS A 65 -11.38 15.39 -25.73
C LYS A 65 -12.68 14.67 -26.09
N ALA A 66 -13.09 13.70 -25.28
CA ALA A 66 -14.31 12.92 -25.51
C ALA A 66 -15.58 13.76 -25.34
N TRP A 67 -15.61 14.68 -24.37
CA TRP A 67 -16.74 15.57 -24.12
C TRP A 67 -16.78 16.71 -25.13
N GLY A 68 -15.64 17.30 -25.50
CA GLY A 68 -15.58 18.33 -26.55
C GLY A 68 -16.33 19.63 -26.21
N THR A 69 -16.49 19.93 -24.92
CA THR A 69 -17.17 21.15 -24.45
C THR A 69 -16.32 22.41 -24.64
N HIS A 70 -16.98 23.53 -24.94
CA HIS A 70 -16.36 24.85 -25.06
C HIS A 70 -16.37 25.64 -23.74
N GLU A 71 -17.24 25.25 -22.82
CA GLU A 71 -17.37 25.87 -21.50
C GLU A 71 -16.17 25.50 -20.62
N TRP A 72 -15.65 26.46 -19.85
CA TRP A 72 -14.42 26.26 -19.10
C TRP A 72 -14.66 25.43 -17.83
N GLU A 73 -15.83 25.58 -17.22
CA GLU A 73 -16.29 24.87 -16.04
C GLU A 73 -16.35 23.36 -16.27
N HIS A 74 -16.90 22.96 -17.42
CA HIS A 74 -16.99 21.56 -17.83
C HIS A 74 -15.61 20.96 -18.12
N ARG A 75 -14.68 21.75 -18.67
CA ARG A 75 -13.28 21.33 -18.85
C ARG A 75 -12.59 21.10 -17.51
N VAL A 76 -12.73 22.03 -16.56
CA VAL A 76 -12.18 21.86 -15.20
C VAL A 76 -12.74 20.60 -14.54
N TYR A 77 -14.06 20.40 -14.63
CA TYR A 77 -14.71 19.20 -14.09
C TYR A 77 -14.16 17.90 -14.72
N ALA A 78 -14.06 17.85 -16.05
CA ALA A 78 -13.48 16.71 -16.77
C ALA A 78 -12.02 16.45 -16.36
N SER A 79 -11.21 17.50 -16.19
CA SER A 79 -9.82 17.39 -15.73
C SER A 79 -9.74 16.79 -14.32
N VAL A 80 -10.55 17.30 -13.38
CA VAL A 80 -10.58 16.80 -12.00
C VAL A 80 -11.01 15.34 -11.96
N LEU A 81 -12.06 14.97 -12.70
CA LEU A 81 -12.56 13.60 -12.75
C LEU A 81 -11.52 12.65 -13.37
N GLY A 82 -10.83 13.09 -14.43
CA GLY A 82 -9.71 12.35 -15.02
C GLY A 82 -8.54 12.17 -14.06
N ILE A 83 -8.18 13.18 -13.27
CA ILE A 83 -7.12 13.08 -12.25
C ILE A 83 -7.49 12.05 -11.17
N ILE A 84 -8.73 12.11 -10.67
CA ILE A 84 -9.22 11.17 -9.66
C ILE A 84 -9.17 9.73 -10.19
N GLU A 85 -9.72 9.51 -11.39
CA GLU A 85 -9.73 8.19 -12.02
C GLU A 85 -8.30 7.64 -12.19
N THR A 86 -7.38 8.44 -12.73
CA THR A 86 -5.99 8.01 -12.96
C THR A 86 -5.27 7.71 -11.64
N ASN A 87 -5.54 8.47 -10.57
CA ASN A 87 -4.99 8.18 -9.24
C ASN A 87 -5.49 6.84 -8.70
N VAL A 88 -6.80 6.56 -8.82
CA VAL A 88 -7.37 5.28 -8.37
C VAL A 88 -6.78 4.12 -9.18
N TYR A 89 -6.61 4.28 -10.49
CA TYR A 89 -5.94 3.30 -11.33
C TYR A 89 -4.49 3.02 -10.87
N LEU A 90 -3.70 4.07 -10.61
CA LEU A 90 -2.31 3.91 -10.15
C LEU A 90 -2.25 3.21 -8.79
N ILE A 91 -3.16 3.55 -7.87
CA ILE A 91 -3.31 2.88 -6.58
C ILE A 91 -3.65 1.40 -6.81
N PHE A 92 -4.66 1.10 -7.62
CA PHE A 92 -5.08 -0.26 -7.92
C PHE A 92 -3.94 -1.08 -8.51
N ASN A 93 -3.28 -0.56 -9.55
CA ASN A 93 -2.18 -1.24 -10.20
C ASN A 93 -0.95 -1.40 -9.28
N ASN A 94 -0.76 -0.54 -8.28
CA ASN A 94 0.35 -0.68 -7.33
C ASN A 94 0.05 -1.72 -6.23
N PHE A 95 -1.17 -1.74 -5.69
CA PHE A 95 -1.55 -2.66 -4.61
C PHE A 95 -1.90 -4.06 -5.10
N PHE A 96 -2.59 -4.19 -6.24
CA PHE A 96 -3.07 -5.48 -6.76
C PHE A 96 -2.17 -6.09 -7.84
N ARG A 97 -0.97 -5.52 -8.03
CA ARG A 97 0.02 -5.95 -9.03
C ARG A 97 0.45 -7.42 -8.92
N ALA A 98 0.35 -8.00 -7.72
CA ALA A 98 0.77 -9.38 -7.46
C ALA A 98 -0.29 -10.42 -7.85
N GLU A 99 -1.55 -10.01 -7.93
CA GLU A 99 -2.70 -10.90 -8.19
C GLU A 99 -3.13 -10.87 -9.67
N HIS A 100 -2.89 -9.75 -10.35
CA HIS A 100 -3.24 -9.57 -11.74
C HIS A 100 -2.03 -9.12 -12.54
N ASP A 101 -1.80 -9.76 -13.68
CA ASP A 101 -0.85 -9.30 -14.70
C ASP A 101 -1.18 -7.85 -15.09
N GLN A 102 -0.18 -7.09 -15.54
CA GLN A 102 -0.26 -5.63 -15.67
C GLN A 102 -1.58 -5.18 -16.34
N VAL A 103 -2.47 -4.60 -15.53
CA VAL A 103 -3.86 -4.33 -15.96
C VAL A 103 -3.86 -3.08 -16.84
N SER A 104 -4.40 -3.21 -18.06
CA SER A 104 -4.55 -2.06 -18.95
C SER A 104 -5.50 -1.02 -18.37
N HIS A 105 -5.15 0.27 -18.51
CA HIS A 105 -5.97 1.39 -18.06
C HIS A 105 -7.38 1.34 -18.65
N THR A 106 -7.52 0.99 -19.94
CA THR A 106 -8.83 0.85 -20.61
C THR A 106 -9.70 -0.27 -20.01
N TRP A 107 -9.08 -1.37 -19.59
CA TRP A 107 -9.80 -2.45 -18.92
C TRP A 107 -10.31 -1.99 -17.56
N PHE A 108 -9.46 -1.28 -16.81
CA PHE A 108 -9.81 -0.72 -15.51
C PHE A 108 -10.98 0.27 -15.61
N THR A 109 -10.88 1.25 -16.52
CA THR A 109 -11.94 2.27 -16.72
C THR A 109 -13.26 1.64 -17.13
N THR A 110 -13.24 0.62 -17.99
CA THR A 110 -14.45 -0.07 -18.44
C THR A 110 -15.17 -0.74 -17.26
N ASN A 111 -14.43 -1.45 -16.40
CA ASN A 111 -15.01 -2.09 -15.21
C ASN A 111 -15.50 -1.06 -14.18
N LEU A 112 -14.77 0.04 -14.00
CA LEU A 112 -15.18 1.15 -13.14
C LEU A 112 -16.52 1.74 -13.59
N VAL A 113 -16.69 2.00 -14.90
CA VAL A 113 -17.94 2.51 -15.46
C VAL A 113 -19.09 1.53 -15.26
N PHE A 114 -18.86 0.23 -15.47
CA PHE A 114 -19.88 -0.79 -15.22
C PHE A 114 -20.30 -0.83 -13.74
N ALA A 115 -19.34 -0.73 -12.81
CA ALA A 115 -19.62 -0.70 -11.38
C ALA A 115 -20.41 0.56 -10.99
N LEU A 116 -20.02 1.73 -11.51
CA LEU A 116 -20.69 3.00 -11.21
C LEU A 116 -22.10 3.08 -11.81
N THR A 117 -22.31 2.56 -13.03
CA THR A 117 -23.62 2.62 -13.70
C THR A 117 -24.63 1.67 -13.06
N LYS A 118 -24.17 0.56 -12.48
CA LYS A 118 -25.00 -0.39 -11.75
C LYS A 118 -25.17 -0.03 -10.27
N ASN A 119 -24.60 1.09 -9.85
CA ASN A 119 -24.70 1.58 -8.48
C ASN A 119 -26.07 2.27 -8.33
N ASP A 120 -27.10 1.49 -8.01
CA ASP A 120 -28.44 2.04 -7.80
C ASP A 120 -28.47 2.79 -6.46
N VAL A 121 -28.36 4.11 -6.55
CA VAL A 121 -28.34 5.04 -5.42
C VAL A 121 -29.65 4.95 -4.60
N ASN A 122 -30.73 4.44 -5.19
CA ASN A 122 -32.02 4.23 -4.51
C ASN A 122 -32.10 2.86 -3.82
N ASN A 123 -31.21 1.92 -4.16
CA ASN A 123 -30.95 0.70 -3.39
C ASN A 123 -29.90 0.90 -2.29
N LEU A 124 -29.50 2.16 -2.04
CA LEU A 124 -29.20 2.59 -0.68
C LEU A 124 -30.52 2.60 0.11
N GLN A 125 -31.19 1.44 0.25
CA GLN A 125 -31.74 1.18 1.57
C GLN A 125 -30.59 1.51 2.53
N GLU A 126 -30.92 2.14 3.65
CA GLU A 126 -30.17 1.91 4.86
C GLU A 126 -30.17 0.39 5.09
N ASN A 127 -29.39 -0.34 4.29
CA ASN A 127 -28.77 -1.54 4.72
C ASN A 127 -28.04 -1.03 5.95
N GLU A 128 -28.60 -1.36 7.13
CA GLU A 128 -27.78 -1.47 8.32
C GLU A 128 -26.43 -1.99 7.83
N PRO A 129 -25.32 -1.30 8.16
CA PRO A 129 -24.01 -1.64 7.61
C PRO A 129 -23.90 -3.16 7.64
N PRO A 130 -23.72 -3.82 6.47
CA PRO A 130 -23.84 -5.27 6.35
C PRO A 130 -23.09 -5.86 7.53
N PRO A 131 -23.78 -6.60 8.44
CA PRO A 131 -23.48 -6.66 9.86
C PRO A 131 -22.00 -6.89 10.02
N HIS A 132 -21.24 -5.80 10.28
CA HIS A 132 -19.83 -5.66 9.90
C HIS A 132 -19.25 -7.03 9.58
N GLU A 133 -19.30 -7.45 8.32
CA GLU A 133 -18.38 -8.51 7.91
C GLU A 133 -17.05 -7.85 8.15
N HIS A 134 -16.48 -8.17 9.32
CA HIS A 134 -15.13 -7.84 9.69
C HIS A 134 -14.34 -8.33 8.49
N ILE A 135 -14.05 -7.43 7.55
CA ILE A 135 -12.82 -7.49 6.79
C ILE A 135 -11.83 -7.59 7.92
N PRO A 136 -11.27 -8.77 8.22
CA PRO A 136 -10.36 -8.89 9.33
C PRO A 136 -9.25 -7.98 8.87
N HIS A 137 -9.16 -6.82 9.49
CA HIS A 137 -7.99 -5.99 9.39
C HIS A 137 -6.90 -6.99 9.72
N MET A 138 -6.13 -7.41 8.71
CA MET A 138 -5.12 -8.45 8.82
C MET A 138 -3.99 -7.83 9.65
N ARG A 139 -4.30 -7.53 10.92
CA ARG A 139 -3.35 -7.14 11.93
C ARG A 139 -2.66 -8.46 12.18
N GLU A 140 -1.50 -8.62 11.56
CA GLU A 140 -0.65 -9.77 11.83
C GLU A 140 -0.51 -9.89 13.35
N HIS A 141 -1.20 -10.86 13.93
CA HIS A 141 -1.07 -11.15 15.35
C HIS A 141 0.29 -11.81 15.51
N ILE A 142 1.19 -11.16 16.25
CA ILE A 142 2.54 -11.69 16.48
C ILE A 142 2.58 -12.33 17.87
N LEU A 143 3.03 -13.59 17.93
CA LEU A 143 3.20 -14.31 19.20
C LEU A 143 4.62 -14.12 19.73
N GLU A 144 4.75 -13.54 20.92
CA GLU A 144 6.04 -13.37 21.61
C GLU A 144 6.09 -14.18 22.91
N ALA A 145 7.27 -14.69 23.24
CA ALA A 145 7.47 -15.42 24.50
C ALA A 145 7.44 -14.44 25.69
N LEU A 146 6.79 -14.84 26.78
CA LEU A 146 6.91 -14.12 28.04
C LEU A 146 8.36 -14.23 28.52
N SER A 147 9.06 -13.10 28.66
CA SER A 147 10.48 -13.06 29.02
C SER A 147 10.73 -13.78 30.35
N LYS A 148 11.85 -14.50 30.43
CA LYS A 148 12.37 -15.06 31.68
C LYS A 148 13.12 -13.94 32.39
N SER A 149 12.54 -13.37 33.44
CA SER A 149 13.28 -12.50 34.36
C SER A 149 13.87 -13.35 35.46
N ASP A 150 15.18 -13.20 35.66
CA ASP A 150 15.85 -13.56 36.90
C ASP A 150 15.37 -12.60 38.00
N ASP A 151 14.99 -13.15 39.14
CA ASP A 151 14.71 -12.45 40.39
C ASP A 151 13.59 -11.39 40.43
N ARG A 152 12.35 -11.88 40.61
CA ARG A 152 11.33 -11.44 41.60
C ARG A 152 10.01 -12.19 41.35
N LYS A 153 9.19 -12.38 42.40
CA LYS A 153 7.94 -13.17 42.44
C LYS A 153 7.11 -13.05 41.14
N ARG A 154 7.17 -14.07 40.28
CA ARG A 154 6.49 -14.13 38.98
C ARG A 154 4.98 -14.20 39.17
N VAL A 155 4.25 -13.24 38.59
CA VAL A 155 2.80 -13.39 38.37
C VAL A 155 2.61 -14.47 37.30
N GLN A 156 2.09 -15.63 37.69
CA GLN A 156 1.80 -16.72 36.76
C GLN A 156 0.51 -16.43 36.01
N HIS A 157 0.62 -16.13 34.72
CA HIS A 157 -0.52 -15.93 33.83
C HIS A 157 -1.13 -17.26 33.40
N LYS A 158 -2.47 -17.32 33.36
CA LYS A 158 -3.22 -18.46 32.81
C LYS A 158 -3.56 -18.19 31.35
N CYS A 159 -3.48 -19.22 30.51
CA CYS A 159 -3.86 -19.12 29.10
C CYS A 159 -5.33 -18.74 28.97
N ILE A 160 -5.61 -17.64 28.26
CA ILE A 160 -6.96 -17.08 28.14
C ILE A 160 -7.90 -18.04 27.41
N VAL A 161 -7.43 -18.66 26.34
CA VAL A 161 -8.21 -19.64 25.55
C VAL A 161 -8.48 -20.91 26.36
N CYS A 162 -7.46 -21.44 27.05
CA CYS A 162 -7.68 -22.62 27.88
C CYS A 162 -8.65 -22.34 29.03
N SER A 163 -8.55 -21.18 29.67
CA SER A 163 -9.39 -20.80 30.79
C SER A 163 -10.83 -20.55 30.37
N ARG A 164 -11.06 -19.81 29.28
CA ARG A 164 -12.40 -19.39 28.84
C ARG A 164 -13.10 -20.44 27.98
N VAL A 165 -12.37 -21.08 27.05
CA VAL A 165 -12.94 -21.97 26.02
C VAL A 165 -12.83 -23.42 26.46
N HIS A 166 -11.61 -23.88 26.75
CA HIS A 166 -11.39 -25.29 27.07
C HIS A 166 -11.71 -25.63 28.54
N LYS A 167 -12.12 -24.65 29.35
CA LYS A 167 -12.39 -24.76 30.80
C LYS A 167 -11.29 -25.51 31.56
N LYS A 168 -10.03 -25.28 31.17
CA LYS A 168 -8.84 -25.90 31.74
C LYS A 168 -7.89 -24.83 32.27
N GLN A 169 -7.29 -25.09 33.43
CA GLN A 169 -6.23 -24.23 33.94
C GLN A 169 -4.91 -24.67 33.29
N GLN A 170 -4.38 -23.82 32.42
CA GLN A 170 -3.08 -24.02 31.78
C GLN A 170 -2.25 -22.74 31.91
N LYS A 171 -0.96 -22.92 32.20
CA LYS A 171 -0.04 -21.78 32.33
C LYS A 171 0.25 -21.20 30.94
N ALA A 172 0.33 -19.88 30.86
CA ALA A 172 0.73 -19.19 29.65
C ALA A 172 2.25 -19.04 29.60
N SER A 173 2.81 -19.25 28.43
CA SER A 173 4.24 -19.08 28.13
C SER A 173 4.48 -17.96 27.11
N TYR A 174 3.44 -17.51 26.42
CA TYR A 174 3.50 -16.55 25.34
C TYR A 174 2.37 -15.52 25.47
N PHE A 175 2.49 -14.40 24.77
CA PHE A 175 1.44 -13.40 24.65
C PHE A 175 1.37 -12.89 23.20
N CYS A 176 0.20 -12.42 22.79
CA CYS A 176 0.05 -11.77 21.51
C CYS A 176 0.48 -10.31 21.62
N LYS A 177 1.55 -9.92 20.92
CA LYS A 177 2.07 -8.53 20.91
C LYS A 177 0.99 -7.53 20.48
N THR A 178 0.21 -7.90 19.47
CA THR A 178 -0.85 -7.08 18.87
C THR A 178 -2.01 -6.86 19.85
N CYS A 179 -2.29 -7.81 20.75
CA CYS A 179 -3.33 -7.71 21.78
C CYS A 179 -2.78 -7.31 23.17
N GLY A 180 -1.46 -7.23 23.32
CA GLY A 180 -0.76 -6.97 24.56
C GLY A 180 -0.83 -8.10 25.59
N LEU A 181 -0.32 -7.81 26.79
CA LEU A 181 -0.19 -8.75 27.92
C LEU A 181 -1.52 -9.25 28.51
N ARG A 182 -2.66 -8.74 28.00
CA ARG A 182 -3.98 -9.26 28.36
C ARG A 182 -4.32 -10.54 27.59
N CYS A 183 -3.74 -10.75 26.41
CA CYS A 183 -3.90 -11.97 25.64
C CYS A 183 -2.66 -12.87 25.79
N VAL A 184 -2.70 -13.73 26.80
CA VAL A 184 -1.64 -14.67 27.20
C VAL A 184 -2.05 -16.12 26.84
N LEU A 185 -1.13 -16.88 26.24
CA LEU A 185 -1.39 -18.15 25.56
C LEU A 185 -0.35 -19.24 25.93
N CYS A 186 -0.75 -20.51 25.81
CA CYS A 186 0.09 -21.68 26.14
C CYS A 186 0.80 -22.34 24.95
N PHE A 187 0.57 -21.85 23.73
CA PHE A 187 1.11 -22.41 22.48
C PHE A 187 2.65 -22.34 22.44
N PRO A 188 3.42 -23.29 21.85
CA PRO A 188 3.02 -24.54 21.21
C PRO A 188 3.08 -25.76 22.16
N GLN A 189 3.56 -25.59 23.39
CA GLN A 189 4.02 -26.69 24.25
C GLN A 189 2.92 -27.70 24.66
N THR A 190 1.65 -27.32 24.58
CA THR A 190 0.52 -28.17 25.01
C THR A 190 -0.12 -28.97 23.87
N GLY A 191 0.39 -28.89 22.64
CA GLY A 191 -0.21 -29.55 21.46
C GLY A 191 -1.60 -29.02 21.07
N ARG A 192 -1.99 -27.85 21.60
CA ARG A 192 -3.27 -27.17 21.30
C ARG A 192 -2.99 -25.87 20.58
N ASN A 193 -3.70 -25.62 19.50
CA ASN A 193 -3.55 -24.42 18.67
C ASN A 193 -4.28 -23.21 19.26
N CYS A 194 -4.03 -22.89 20.54
CA CYS A 194 -4.69 -21.77 21.22
C CYS A 194 -4.37 -20.41 20.59
N PHE A 195 -3.22 -20.27 19.93
CA PHE A 195 -2.89 -19.07 19.16
C PHE A 195 -3.70 -18.97 17.88
N THR A 196 -3.83 -20.06 17.12
CA THR A 196 -4.70 -20.10 15.95
C THR A 196 -6.15 -19.82 16.34
N TYR A 197 -6.64 -20.42 17.44
CA TYR A 197 -7.99 -20.17 17.94
C TYR A 197 -8.20 -18.70 18.34
N HIS A 198 -7.18 -18.06 18.91
CA HIS A 198 -7.19 -16.63 19.22
C HIS A 198 -7.30 -15.78 17.94
N ILE A 199 -6.55 -16.12 16.89
CA ILE A 199 -6.62 -15.40 15.59
C ILE A 199 -7.96 -15.60 14.92
N THR A 200 -8.50 -16.82 14.89
CA THR A 200 -9.71 -17.13 14.12
C THR A 200 -11.00 -16.68 14.81
N ASN A 201 -11.00 -16.50 16.13
CA ASN A 201 -12.20 -16.13 16.90
C ASN A 201 -12.07 -14.77 17.59
N GLU A 202 -11.06 -13.97 17.23
CA GLU A 202 -10.75 -12.63 17.75
C GLU A 202 -11.02 -12.45 19.26
N ILE A 203 -10.60 -13.40 20.12
CA ILE A 203 -10.94 -13.32 21.55
C ILE A 203 -10.35 -12.02 22.11
N PRO A 204 -11.18 -11.03 22.49
CA PRO A 204 -10.66 -9.80 23.07
C PRO A 204 -10.21 -10.09 24.50
N ALA A 205 -9.21 -9.32 24.92
CA ALA A 205 -8.65 -9.26 26.28
C ALA A 205 -9.70 -9.52 27.38
#